data_AF-A0AAW2XML3-F1
#
_entry.id   AF-A0AAW2XML3-F1
#
_cell.length_a   1.000
_cell.length_b   1.000
_cell.length_c   1.000
_cell.angle_alpha   90.00
_cell.angle_beta   90.00
_cell.angle_gamma   90.00
#
_symmetry.space_group_name_H-M   'P 1'
#
loop_
_entity.id
_entity.type
_entity.pdbx_description
1 polymer ?
#
loop_
_entity_poly.entity_id
_entity_poly.type
_entity_poly.pdbx_seq_one_letter_code
_entity_poly.pdbx_strand_id
1 'polypeptide(L)'
;MKKLKSDGTVDKFKARLVAKGFKQKEGIDYSDTYSPVARLTTIQVLIALASVYNLSIHQMNVKTTFLYGELEEKIYMDQPEGFVAHGNERKVCKLVKSLYGLKQAPK
;
A
#
# COMPACT_ATOMS: atom_id res chain seq x y z
N MET A 1 2.53 -18.83 0.73
CA MET A 1 3.58 -19.24 1.71
C MET A 1 2.92 -19.76 2.98
N LYS A 2 3.30 -20.94 3.46
CA LYS A 2 2.84 -21.47 4.76
C LYS A 2 3.67 -20.85 5.88
N LYS A 3 3.03 -20.27 6.89
CA LYS A 3 3.68 -19.97 8.17
C LYS A 3 3.50 -21.21 9.05
N LEU A 4 4.58 -21.73 9.61
CA LEU A 4 4.55 -22.87 10.51
C LEU A 4 4.63 -22.39 11.97
N LYS A 5 4.10 -23.19 12.89
CA LYS A 5 4.30 -23.06 14.34
C LYS A 5 5.65 -23.69 14.73
N SER A 6 6.05 -23.52 15.99
CA SER A 6 7.29 -24.11 16.54
C SER A 6 7.30 -25.64 16.50
N ASP A 7 6.13 -26.28 16.48
CA ASP A 7 5.95 -27.74 16.36
C ASP A 7 5.94 -28.25 14.91
N GLY A 8 6.14 -27.37 13.92
CA GLY A 8 6.12 -27.72 12.49
C GLY A 8 4.73 -27.79 11.85
N THR A 9 3.64 -27.63 12.61
CA THR A 9 2.28 -27.58 12.05
C THR A 9 1.98 -26.24 11.37
N VAL A 10 1.02 -26.23 10.44
CA VAL A 10 0.66 -24.99 9.72
C VAL A 10 -0.09 -24.02 10.65
N ASP A 11 0.47 -22.84 10.84
CA ASP A 11 -0.14 -21.71 11.55
C ASP A 11 -1.14 -20.98 10.65
N LYS A 12 -0.67 -20.53 9.47
CA LYS A 12 -1.52 -19.84 8.50
C LYS A 12 -0.95 -19.84 7.09
N PHE A 13 -1.82 -19.72 6.11
CA PHE A 13 -1.45 -19.45 4.73
C PHE A 13 -1.37 -17.96 4.47
N LYS A 14 -0.24 -17.51 3.93
CA LYS A 14 -0.02 -16.12 3.51
C LYS A 14 0.01 -16.05 1.99
N ALA A 15 -0.75 -15.13 1.43
CA ALA A 15 -0.65 -14.66 0.06
C ALA A 15 -0.48 -13.14 0.07
N ARG A 16 0.16 -12.59 -0.95
CA ARG A 16 0.31 -11.13 -1.12
C ARG A 16 -0.19 -10.77 -2.50
N LEU A 17 -1.20 -9.91 -2.55
CA LEU A 17 -1.65 -9.28 -3.78
C LEU A 17 -0.85 -7.99 -3.97
N VAL A 18 -0.25 -7.81 -5.14
CA VAL A 18 0.58 -6.65 -5.48
C VAL A 18 0.18 -6.16 -6.87
N ALA A 19 0.01 -4.85 -7.02
CA ALA A 19 -0.23 -4.25 -8.32
C ALA A 19 1.07 -4.24 -9.15
N LYS A 20 0.94 -4.48 -10.45
CA LYS A 20 2.06 -4.40 -11.40
C LYS A 20 2.24 -2.95 -11.88
N GLY A 21 2.57 -2.01 -10.99
CA GLY A 21 2.61 -0.58 -11.34
C GLY A 21 3.64 -0.20 -12.41
N PHE A 22 4.60 -1.07 -12.73
CA PHE A 22 5.47 -0.88 -13.90
C PHE A 22 4.71 -0.95 -15.24
N LYS A 23 3.49 -1.51 -15.26
CA LYS A 23 2.60 -1.52 -16.43
C LYS A 23 1.67 -0.30 -16.51
N GLN A 24 1.61 0.53 -15.46
CA GLN A 24 0.76 1.72 -15.45
C GLN A 24 1.34 2.81 -16.35
N LYS A 25 0.47 3.55 -17.03
CA LYS A 25 0.80 4.68 -17.90
C LYS A 25 0.39 6.00 -17.25
N GLU A 26 1.34 6.92 -17.19
CA GLU A 26 1.10 8.30 -16.74
C GLU A 26 0.06 9.00 -17.63
N GLY A 27 -0.82 9.80 -17.02
CA GLY A 27 -1.94 10.46 -17.69
C GLY A 27 -3.13 9.56 -18.01
N ILE A 28 -3.04 8.25 -17.76
CA ILE A 28 -4.15 7.30 -17.92
C ILE A 28 -4.46 6.62 -16.57
N ASP A 29 -3.46 5.96 -15.98
CA ASP A 29 -3.61 5.15 -14.77
C ASP A 29 -3.19 5.89 -13.50
N TYR A 30 -2.47 7.00 -13.65
CA TYR A 30 -2.11 7.92 -12.58
C TYR A 30 -1.71 9.28 -13.16
N SER A 31 -1.97 10.35 -12.41
CA SER A 31 -1.58 11.72 -12.79
C SER A 31 -0.36 12.18 -12.00
N ASP A 32 -0.41 12.03 -10.67
CA ASP A 32 0.66 12.43 -9.76
C ASP A 32 1.15 11.25 -8.92
N THR A 33 2.44 11.30 -8.58
CA THR A 33 3.05 10.32 -7.67
C THR A 33 3.09 10.93 -6.26
N TYR A 34 1.96 10.94 -5.55
CA TYR A 34 1.92 11.51 -4.20
C TYR A 34 2.76 10.68 -3.23
N SER A 35 3.91 11.24 -2.83
CA SER A 35 4.68 10.75 -1.70
C SER A 35 4.73 11.85 -0.64
N PRO A 36 4.02 11.71 0.51
CA PRO A 36 4.06 12.70 1.57
C PRO A 36 5.42 12.61 2.29
N VAL A 37 6.46 13.20 1.70
CA VAL A 37 7.76 13.32 2.36
C VAL A 37 7.75 14.61 3.17
N ALA A 38 7.62 14.49 4.49
CA ALA A 38 7.83 15.61 5.38
C ALA A 38 9.26 16.16 5.18
N ARG A 39 9.38 17.49 5.09
CA ARG A 39 10.70 18.13 4.99
C ARG A 39 11.46 17.94 6.31
N LEU A 40 12.73 17.56 6.23
CA LEU A 40 13.56 17.33 7.41
C LEU A 40 13.65 18.57 8.31
N THR A 41 13.71 19.76 7.71
CA THR A 41 13.73 21.04 8.43
C THR A 41 12.48 21.23 9.28
N THR A 42 11.29 20.90 8.75
CA THR A 42 10.04 20.95 9.51
C THR A 42 10.05 19.97 10.68
N ILE A 43 10.55 18.74 10.46
CA ILE A 43 10.68 17.74 11.52
C ILE A 43 11.61 18.23 12.63
N GLN A 44 12.78 18.79 12.27
CA GLN A 44 13.74 19.33 13.23
C GLN A 44 13.16 20.47 14.06
N VAL A 45 12.41 21.39 13.45
CA VAL A 45 11.73 22.49 14.17
C VAL A 45 10.69 21.92 15.15
N LEU A 46 9.90 20.93 14.74
CA LEU A 46 8.93 20.28 15.63
C LEU A 46 9.60 19.58 16.82
N ILE A 47 10.72 18.88 16.59
CA ILE A 47 11.50 18.25 17.66
C ILE A 47 12.10 19.30 18.61
N ALA A 48 12.65 20.38 18.07
CA ALA A 48 13.21 21.47 18.87
C ALA A 48 12.13 22.12 19.76
N LEU A 49 10.94 22.38 19.21
CA LEU A 49 9.80 22.90 19.98
C LEU A 49 9.36 21.90 21.05
N ALA A 50 9.22 20.62 20.71
CA ALA A 50 8.88 19.59 21.68
C ALA A 50 9.89 19.53 22.85
N SER A 51 11.19 19.69 22.55
CA SER A 51 12.23 19.76 23.58
C SER A 51 12.12 21.00 24.46
N VAL A 52 11.84 22.19 23.89
CA VAL A 52 11.70 23.45 24.65
C VAL A 52 10.48 23.43 25.56
N TYR A 53 9.37 22.89 25.07
CA TYR A 53 8.11 22.82 25.81
C TYR A 53 7.94 21.52 26.62
N ASN A 54 8.97 20.68 26.68
CA ASN A 54 8.97 19.40 27.39
C ASN A 54 7.79 18.48 27.00
N LEU A 55 7.49 18.42 25.70
CA LEU A 55 6.41 17.61 25.13
C LEU A 55 6.90 16.20 24.77
N SER A 56 6.04 15.20 24.93
CA SER A 56 6.33 13.83 24.49
C SER A 56 6.06 13.66 23.00
N ILE A 57 6.99 13.02 22.29
CA ILE A 57 6.84 12.64 20.89
C ILE A 57 6.50 11.15 20.81
N HIS A 58 5.42 10.82 20.13
CA HIS A 58 5.02 9.44 19.85
C HIS A 58 5.04 9.18 18.34
N GLN A 59 5.64 8.07 17.92
CA GLN A 59 5.65 7.65 16.52
C GLN A 59 4.57 6.58 16.30
N MET A 60 3.68 6.82 15.35
CA MET A 60 2.69 5.83 14.89
C MET A 60 3.09 5.30 13.52
N ASN A 61 3.39 4.00 13.43
CA ASN A 61 3.58 3.33 12.14
C ASN A 61 2.30 2.56 11.79
N VAL A 62 1.60 3.01 10.75
CA VAL A 62 0.38 2.37 10.27
C VAL A 62 0.75 1.37 9.16
N LYS A 63 0.66 0.08 9.46
CA LYS A 63 1.12 -1.02 8.57
C LYS A 63 0.30 -1.20 7.29
N THR A 64 -0.86 -0.57 7.18
CA THR A 64 -1.85 -0.78 6.11
C THR A 64 -2.36 0.52 5.49
N THR A 65 -1.63 1.63 5.61
CA THR A 65 -2.05 2.95 5.08
C THR A 65 -2.45 2.90 3.61
N PHE A 66 -1.72 2.14 2.79
CA PHE A 66 -2.03 2.00 1.37
C PHE A 66 -3.42 1.43 1.11
N LEU A 67 -3.96 0.55 1.98
CA LEU A 67 -5.31 -0.01 1.81
C LEU A 67 -6.42 1.00 2.13
N TYR A 68 -6.09 2.10 2.81
CA TYR A 68 -7.05 3.16 3.12
C TYR A 68 -7.00 4.31 2.11
N GLY A 69 -6.01 4.34 1.22
CA GLY A 69 -5.96 5.32 0.15
C GLY A 69 -7.12 5.12 -0.82
N GLU A 70 -7.94 6.16 -0.98
CA GLU A 70 -8.89 6.22 -2.09
C GLU A 70 -8.12 6.29 -3.41
N LEU A 71 -8.73 5.75 -4.47
CA LEU A 71 -8.21 5.86 -5.83
C LEU A 71 -9.05 6.89 -6.57
N GLU A 72 -8.40 7.97 -7.01
CA GLU A 72 -9.04 8.96 -7.88
C GLU A 72 -9.27 8.36 -9.28
N GLU A 73 -8.31 7.58 -9.77
CA GLU A 73 -8.40 6.92 -11.07
C GLU A 73 -9.11 5.55 -11.03
N LYS A 74 -9.76 5.18 -12.14
CA LYS A 74 -10.33 3.84 -12.32
C LYS A 74 -9.24 2.87 -12.77
N ILE A 75 -8.68 2.13 -11.82
CA ILE A 75 -7.61 1.16 -12.09
C ILE A 75 -8.18 -0.26 -12.16
N TYR A 76 -7.74 -1.00 -13.18
CA TYR A 76 -8.04 -2.41 -13.36
C TYR A 76 -6.77 -3.25 -13.28
N MET A 77 -6.89 -4.49 -12.80
CA MET A 77 -5.81 -5.46 -12.79
C MET A 77 -6.29 -6.83 -13.26
N ASP A 78 -5.36 -7.62 -13.79
CA ASP A 78 -5.61 -9.03 -14.08
C ASP A 78 -6.08 -9.74 -12.81
N GLN A 79 -6.91 -10.78 -13.00
CA GLN A 79 -7.29 -11.65 -11.90
C GLN A 79 -6.04 -12.27 -11.24
N PRO A 80 -6.00 -12.37 -9.90
CA PRO A 80 -4.85 -12.94 -9.21
C PRO A 80 -4.60 -14.38 -9.65
N GLU A 81 -3.33 -14.77 -9.71
CA GLU A 81 -2.98 -16.17 -9.90
C GLU A 81 -3.57 -17.02 -8.76
N GLY A 82 -4.29 -18.08 -9.11
CA GLY A 82 -5.04 -18.92 -8.16
C GLY A 82 -6.44 -18.40 -7.81
N PHE A 83 -6.87 -17.25 -8.35
CA PHE A 83 -8.22 -16.71 -8.20
C PHE A 83 -8.77 -16.23 -9.56
N VAL A 84 -8.99 -17.17 -10.48
CA VAL A 84 -9.70 -16.89 -11.74
C VAL A 84 -11.13 -17.39 -11.60
N ALA A 85 -12.11 -16.49 -11.73
CA ALA A 85 -13.52 -16.83 -11.64
C ALA A 85 -13.96 -17.66 -12.85
N HIS A 86 -14.49 -18.86 -12.58
CA HIS A 86 -14.95 -19.76 -13.63
C HIS A 86 -16.05 -19.11 -14.49
N GLY A 87 -15.93 -19.22 -15.82
CA GLY A 87 -16.81 -18.61 -16.81
C GLY A 87 -16.54 -17.11 -17.01
N ASN A 88 -15.55 -16.56 -16.30
CA ASN A 88 -15.17 -15.16 -16.33
C ASN A 88 -13.66 -15.00 -16.49
N GLU A 89 -13.00 -15.95 -17.14
CA GLU A 89 -11.54 -16.05 -17.24
C GLU A 89 -10.92 -14.81 -17.93
N ARG A 90 -11.70 -14.13 -18.79
CA ARG A 90 -11.28 -12.91 -19.49
C ARG A 90 -11.61 -11.61 -18.76
N LYS A 91 -12.26 -11.66 -17.60
CA LYS A 91 -12.56 -10.46 -16.83
C LYS A 91 -11.33 -9.95 -16.07
N VAL A 92 -11.37 -8.67 -15.74
CA VAL A 92 -10.38 -7.98 -14.91
C VAL A 92 -11.02 -7.52 -13.61
N CYS A 93 -10.21 -7.39 -12.57
CA CYS A 93 -10.62 -6.86 -11.28
C CYS A 93 -10.50 -5.34 -11.27
N LYS A 94 -11.56 -4.63 -10.86
CA LYS A 94 -11.47 -3.20 -10.55
C LYS A 94 -10.93 -3.03 -9.13
N LEU A 95 -9.91 -2.18 -8.96
CA LEU A 95 -9.43 -1.81 -7.63
C LEU A 95 -10.41 -0.82 -6.98
N VAL A 96 -10.83 -1.12 -5.76
CA VAL A 96 -11.68 -0.25 -4.93
C VAL A 96 -10.85 0.62 -3.98
N LYS A 97 -9.67 0.11 -3.60
CA LYS A 97 -8.72 0.77 -2.71
C LYS A 97 -7.32 0.69 -3.29
N SER A 98 -6.46 1.60 -2.86
CA SER A 98 -5.06 1.57 -3.27
C SER A 98 -4.36 0.29 -2.79
N LEU A 99 -3.44 -0.21 -3.61
CA LEU A 99 -2.72 -1.45 -3.41
C LEU A 99 -1.23 -1.18 -3.53
N TYR A 100 -0.43 -1.91 -2.73
CA TYR A 100 1.02 -1.86 -2.86
C TYR A 100 1.45 -2.16 -4.30
N GLY A 101 2.43 -1.39 -4.79
CA GLY A 101 2.97 -1.53 -6.13
C GLY A 101 2.31 -0.65 -7.18
N LEU A 102 1.23 0.07 -6.87
CA LEU A 102 0.75 1.17 -7.70
C LEU A 102 1.75 2.32 -7.68
N LYS A 103 1.85 3.06 -8.79
CA LYS A 103 2.76 4.21 -8.92
C LYS A 103 2.43 5.30 -7.90
N GLN A 104 1.15 5.63 -7.77
CA GLN A 104 0.64 6.66 -6.87
C GLN A 104 0.38 6.18 -5.43
N ALA A 105 0.57 4.89 -5.12
CA ALA A 105 0.39 4.42 -3.75
C ALA A 105 1.52 4.94 -2.84
N PRO A 106 1.19 5.36 -1.59
CA PRO A 106 2.20 5.63 -0.57
C PRO A 106 3.10 4.41 -0.37
N LYS A 107 4.42 4.65 -0.30
CA LYS A 107 5.45 3.60 -0.17
C LYS A 107 5.95 3.45 1.25
#